data_AF-A0A7C0U242-F1
#
_entry.id   AF-A0A7C0U242-F1
#
_cell.length_a   1.000
_cell.length_b   1.000
_cell.length_c   1.000
_cell.angle_alpha   90.00
_cell.angle_beta   90.00
_cell.angle_gamma   90.00
#
_symmetry.space_group_name_H-M   'P 1'
#
loop_
_entity.id
_entity.type
_entity.pdbx_description
1 polymer ?
#
loop_
_entity_poly.entity_id
_entity_poly.type
_entity_poly.pdbx_seq_one_letter_code
_entity_poly.pdbx_strand_id
1 'polypeptide(L)'
;MENFEKAVKAVKEFAHADAKRIALRDRLRAEAIAHYLKDKKGKIFIEAGYIHIFLSRFLQNVNLKDWEIKASFLLAPIACSLAKKILGKPLPYPLVPGDILTFWYMRRKKIDPQKENLLAARVLIYNKLISSEELEPTPTIPFPHLKQEFFIKVILQKLSYKDCAYLYEIIKFLPQQKVWQLIQKVTGINYL
;
A
#
# COMPACT_ATOMS: atom_id res chain seq x y z
N MET A 1 4.33 11.51 -23.73
CA MET A 1 3.39 10.36 -23.73
C MET A 1 4.11 9.03 -23.73
N GLU A 2 5.02 8.75 -24.68
CA GLU A 2 5.74 7.46 -24.72
C GLU A 2 6.52 7.13 -23.43
N ASN A 3 7.15 8.14 -22.81
CA ASN A 3 7.87 7.95 -21.53
C ASN A 3 6.93 7.61 -20.37
N PHE A 4 5.78 8.30 -20.27
CA PHE A 4 4.77 8.02 -19.25
C PHE A 4 4.18 6.60 -19.40
N GLU A 5 3.82 6.18 -20.61
CA GLU A 5 3.27 4.83 -20.85
C GLU A 5 4.30 3.74 -20.53
N LYS A 6 5.57 3.96 -20.89
CA LYS A 6 6.68 3.08 -20.49
C LYS A 6 6.81 2.99 -18.96
N ALA A 7 6.70 4.11 -18.25
CA ALA A 7 6.73 4.13 -16.78
C ALA A 7 5.54 3.39 -16.15
N VAL A 8 4.33 3.58 -16.69
CA VAL A 8 3.13 2.85 -16.26
C VAL A 8 3.28 1.35 -16.47
N LYS A 9 3.81 0.94 -17.63
CA LYS A 9 4.10 -0.48 -17.92
C LYS A 9 5.12 -1.05 -16.93
N ALA A 10 6.20 -0.32 -16.66
CA ALA A 10 7.23 -0.74 -15.71
C ALA A 10 6.67 -0.91 -14.28
N VAL A 11 5.78 -0.01 -13.83
CA VAL A 11 5.09 -0.17 -12.53
C VAL A 11 4.28 -1.46 -12.47
N LYS A 12 3.54 -1.78 -13.54
CA LYS A 12 2.75 -3.02 -13.61
C LYS A 12 3.64 -4.26 -13.56
N GLU A 13 4.71 -4.28 -14.34
CA GLU A 13 5.69 -5.37 -14.37
C GLU A 13 6.34 -5.55 -13.00
N PHE A 14 6.74 -4.46 -12.35
CA PHE A 14 7.28 -4.46 -10.99
C PHE A 14 6.27 -5.04 -9.99
N ALA A 15 5.03 -4.54 -9.96
CA ALA A 15 4.01 -5.02 -9.03
C ALA A 15 3.67 -6.50 -9.27
N HIS A 16 3.73 -6.98 -10.52
CA HIS A 16 3.54 -8.39 -10.83
C HIS A 16 4.69 -9.27 -10.32
N ALA A 17 5.94 -8.82 -10.51
CA ALA A 17 7.11 -9.50 -9.97
C ALA A 17 7.10 -9.50 -8.43
N ASP A 18 6.74 -8.38 -7.82
CA ASP A 18 6.67 -8.25 -6.36
C ASP A 18 5.57 -9.14 -5.76
N ALA A 19 4.40 -9.21 -6.39
CA ALA A 19 3.34 -10.14 -6.01
C ALA A 19 3.81 -11.61 -6.00
N LYS A 20 4.56 -12.03 -7.02
CA LYS A 20 5.16 -13.38 -7.08
C LYS A 20 6.17 -13.58 -5.95
N ARG A 21 7.03 -12.59 -5.72
CA ARG A 21 8.05 -12.59 -4.66
C ARG A 21 7.41 -12.71 -3.27
N ILE A 22 6.40 -11.90 -2.97
CA ILE A 22 5.71 -11.91 -1.68
C ILE A 22 4.97 -13.24 -1.48
N ALA A 23 4.22 -13.73 -2.48
CA ALA A 23 3.53 -15.00 -2.37
C ALA A 23 4.50 -16.18 -2.13
N LEU A 24 5.65 -16.19 -2.80
CA LEU A 24 6.70 -17.19 -2.56
C LEU A 24 7.23 -17.10 -1.13
N ARG A 25 7.57 -15.89 -0.67
CA ARG A 25 8.09 -15.66 0.69
C ARG A 25 7.08 -16.05 1.76
N ASP A 26 5.81 -15.69 1.60
CA ASP A 26 4.76 -16.01 2.57
C ASP A 26 4.51 -17.52 2.65
N ARG A 27 4.55 -18.23 1.52
CA ARG A 27 4.48 -19.69 1.50
C ARG A 27 5.65 -20.33 2.27
N LEU A 28 6.89 -19.94 1.94
CA LEU A 28 8.09 -20.49 2.59
C LEU A 28 8.12 -20.17 4.09
N ARG A 29 7.69 -18.96 4.48
CA ARG A 29 7.56 -18.59 5.89
C ARG A 29 6.50 -19.41 6.60
N ALA A 30 5.33 -19.62 5.99
CA ALA A 30 4.30 -20.45 6.59
C ALA A 30 4.80 -21.89 6.81
N GLU A 31 5.52 -22.48 5.84
CA GLU A 31 6.14 -23.80 5.98
C GLU A 31 7.16 -23.84 7.14
N ALA A 32 8.05 -22.85 7.21
CA ALA A 32 9.05 -22.75 8.27
C ALA A 32 8.42 -22.55 9.67
N ILE A 33 7.39 -21.70 9.76
CA ILE A 33 6.63 -21.49 11.00
C ILE A 33 5.94 -22.79 11.39
N ALA A 34 5.25 -23.47 10.48
CA ALA A 34 4.58 -24.73 10.78
C ALA A 34 5.54 -25.80 11.29
N HIS A 35 6.73 -25.90 10.69
CA HIS A 35 7.79 -26.78 11.16
C HIS A 35 8.25 -26.43 12.58
N TYR A 36 8.50 -25.14 12.86
CA TYR A 36 8.89 -24.67 14.19
C TYR A 36 7.82 -24.95 15.26
N LEU A 37 6.53 -24.88 14.89
CA LEU A 37 5.41 -25.04 15.81
C LEU A 37 5.02 -26.50 16.11
N LYS A 38 5.54 -27.48 15.37
CA LYS A 38 5.11 -28.89 15.42
C LYS A 38 5.02 -29.47 16.83
N ASP A 39 6.02 -29.18 17.66
CA ASP A 39 6.14 -29.70 19.02
C ASP A 39 6.00 -28.60 20.09
N LYS A 40 5.40 -27.46 19.71
CA LYS A 40 5.19 -26.30 20.60
C LYS A 40 3.74 -26.22 21.05
N LYS A 41 3.52 -25.54 22.17
CA LYS A 41 2.19 -25.22 22.71
C LYS A 41 2.19 -23.79 23.25
N GLY A 42 1.01 -23.21 23.43
CA GLY A 42 0.83 -21.89 24.04
C GLY A 42 0.39 -20.82 23.05
N LYS A 43 0.81 -19.57 23.27
CA LYS A 43 0.47 -18.41 22.44
C LYS A 43 1.73 -17.85 21.81
N ILE A 44 1.71 -17.65 20.51
CA ILE A 44 2.85 -17.16 19.75
C ILE A 44 2.41 -15.96 18.92
N PHE A 45 3.24 -14.92 18.92
CA PHE A 45 3.03 -13.72 18.14
C PHE A 45 4.01 -13.73 16.97
N ILE A 46 3.49 -13.42 15.79
CA ILE A 46 4.27 -13.28 14.56
C ILE A 46 4.11 -11.84 14.12
N GLU A 47 5.19 -11.08 14.17
CA GLU A 47 5.22 -9.73 13.62
C GLU A 47 5.55 -9.79 12.13
N ALA A 48 4.74 -9.11 11.32
CA ALA A 48 4.97 -8.96 9.90
C ALA A 48 4.40 -7.62 9.42
N GLY A 49 5.07 -6.99 8.46
CA GLY A 49 4.53 -5.81 7.79
C GLY A 49 3.22 -6.12 7.06
N TYR A 50 2.33 -5.13 6.92
CA TYR A 50 0.99 -5.32 6.35
C TYR A 50 0.99 -5.83 4.90
N ILE A 51 2.10 -5.67 4.16
CA ILE A 51 2.27 -6.25 2.83
C ILE A 51 2.14 -7.79 2.84
N HIS A 52 2.40 -8.42 3.99
CA HIS A 52 2.25 -9.86 4.23
C HIS A 52 0.85 -10.25 4.73
N ILE A 53 -0.18 -9.47 4.39
CA ILE A 53 -1.57 -9.75 4.80
C ILE A 53 -2.05 -11.17 4.43
N PHE A 54 -1.46 -11.78 3.39
CA PHE A 54 -1.78 -13.13 2.94
C PHE A 54 -1.04 -14.24 3.69
N LEU A 55 -0.03 -13.93 4.52
CA LEU A 55 0.68 -14.92 5.33
C LEU A 55 -0.29 -15.76 6.19
N SER A 56 -1.30 -15.12 6.78
CA SER A 56 -2.35 -15.81 7.55
C SER A 56 -3.07 -16.91 6.75
N ARG A 57 -3.36 -16.65 5.47
CA ARG A 57 -3.94 -17.64 4.56
C ARG A 57 -2.96 -18.78 4.26
N PHE A 58 -1.67 -18.49 4.09
CA PHE A 58 -0.68 -19.55 3.90
C PHE A 58 -0.52 -20.40 5.17
N LEU A 59 -0.52 -19.79 6.36
CA LEU A 59 -0.50 -20.49 7.65
C LEU A 59 -1.71 -21.42 7.82
N GLN A 60 -2.89 -20.98 7.40
CA GLN A 60 -4.09 -21.82 7.40
C GLN A 60 -3.96 -23.04 6.47
N ASN A 61 -3.17 -22.94 5.39
CA ASN A 61 -3.01 -24.01 4.42
C ASN A 61 -1.93 -25.05 4.82
N VAL A 62 -1.01 -24.73 5.75
CA VAL A 62 0.10 -25.62 6.14
C VAL A 62 -0.25 -26.55 7.32
N ASN A 63 -1.54 -26.91 7.48
CA ASN A 63 -2.03 -27.95 8.38
C ASN A 63 -1.69 -27.73 9.88
N LEU A 64 -1.80 -26.49 10.37
CA LEU A 64 -1.69 -26.13 11.79
C LEU A 64 -3.00 -26.41 12.55
N LYS A 65 -3.48 -27.66 12.54
CA LYS A 65 -4.83 -28.02 13.06
C LYS A 65 -5.05 -27.69 14.54
N ASP A 66 -4.00 -27.76 15.35
CA ASP A 66 -4.08 -27.50 16.79
C ASP A 66 -3.92 -26.02 17.17
N TRP A 67 -3.77 -25.14 16.16
CA TRP A 67 -3.53 -23.72 16.37
C TRP A 67 -4.68 -22.88 15.83
N GLU A 68 -5.16 -21.95 16.66
CA GLU A 68 -6.05 -20.89 16.21
C GLU A 68 -5.23 -19.73 15.62
N ILE A 69 -5.42 -19.44 14.33
CA ILE A 69 -4.70 -18.36 13.64
C ILE A 69 -5.55 -17.09 13.62
N LYS A 70 -5.05 -16.01 14.23
CA LYS A 70 -5.65 -14.68 14.20
C LYS A 70 -4.68 -13.67 13.59
N ALA A 71 -5.16 -12.93 12.59
CA ALA A 71 -4.43 -11.80 12.01
C ALA A 71 -5.05 -10.49 12.53
N SER A 72 -4.22 -9.63 13.10
CA SER A 72 -4.60 -8.28 13.53
C SER A 72 -3.66 -7.26 12.92
N PHE A 73 -4.20 -6.10 12.56
CA PHE A 73 -3.42 -4.92 12.20
C PHE A 73 -3.50 -3.94 13.35
N LEU A 74 -2.41 -3.77 14.08
CA LEU A 74 -2.38 -3.00 15.33
C LEU A 74 -2.82 -1.54 15.13
N LEU A 75 -2.54 -0.97 13.96
CA LEU A 75 -2.94 0.39 13.62
C LEU A 75 -4.38 0.51 13.12
N ALA A 76 -5.15 -0.59 12.98
CA ALA A 76 -6.50 -0.54 12.41
C ALA A 76 -7.44 0.45 13.13
N PRO A 77 -7.50 0.52 14.48
CA PRO A 77 -8.39 1.48 15.16
C PRO A 77 -8.04 2.93 14.83
N ILE A 78 -6.73 3.24 14.84
CA ILE A 78 -6.20 4.57 14.53
C ILE A 78 -6.43 4.90 13.06
N ALA A 79 -6.15 3.96 12.15
CA ALA A 79 -6.35 4.10 10.72
C ALA A 79 -7.82 4.37 10.39
N CYS A 80 -8.75 3.62 10.99
CA CYS A 80 -10.19 3.86 10.84
C CYS A 80 -10.61 5.26 11.29
N SER A 81 -10.08 5.73 12.43
CA SER A 81 -10.37 7.06 12.97
C SER A 81 -9.84 8.18 12.05
N LEU A 82 -8.57 8.07 11.62
CA LEU A 82 -7.95 9.03 10.70
C LEU A 82 -8.62 9.03 9.34
N ALA A 83 -8.89 7.86 8.77
CA ALA A 83 -9.61 7.71 7.50
C ALA A 83 -11.01 8.34 7.58
N LYS A 84 -11.75 8.14 8.68
CA LYS A 84 -13.08 8.75 8.85
C LYS A 84 -12.99 10.28 8.84
N LYS A 85 -11.97 10.86 9.48
CA LYS A 85 -11.74 12.32 9.49
C LYS A 85 -11.32 12.87 8.13
N ILE A 86 -10.43 12.17 7.41
CA ILE A 86 -9.81 12.65 6.16
C ILE A 86 -10.64 12.31 4.92
N LEU A 87 -11.21 11.10 4.87
CA LEU A 87 -11.93 10.54 3.71
C LEU A 87 -13.44 10.46 3.92
N GLY A 88 -13.96 10.81 5.10
CA GLY A 88 -15.37 10.69 5.44
C GLY A 88 -15.85 9.25 5.71
N LYS A 89 -14.97 8.24 5.65
CA LYS A 89 -15.31 6.83 5.91
C LYS A 89 -14.18 6.05 6.58
N PRO A 90 -14.49 5.09 7.46
CA PRO A 90 -13.46 4.29 8.13
C PRO A 90 -12.80 3.34 7.12
N LEU A 91 -11.47 3.27 7.18
CA LEU A 91 -10.67 2.30 6.44
C LEU A 91 -9.58 1.74 7.36
N PRO A 92 -9.50 0.41 7.55
CA PRO A 92 -8.55 -0.19 8.48
C PRO A 92 -7.12 -0.20 7.94
N TYR A 93 -6.93 -0.12 6.62
CA TYR A 93 -5.61 -0.16 5.98
C TYR A 93 -5.41 1.04 5.08
N PRO A 94 -4.23 1.69 5.11
CA PRO A 94 -3.90 2.81 4.23
C PRO A 94 -3.48 2.36 2.82
N LEU A 95 -4.10 1.31 2.27
CA LEU A 95 -3.64 0.68 1.01
C LEU A 95 -3.44 1.70 -0.10
N VAL A 96 -2.20 1.78 -0.58
CA VAL A 96 -1.81 2.69 -1.65
C VAL A 96 -2.01 2.00 -3.00
N PRO A 97 -1.98 2.73 -4.14
CA PRO A 97 -2.26 2.11 -5.44
C PRO A 97 -1.34 0.92 -5.77
N GLY A 98 -0.08 0.96 -5.31
CA GLY A 98 0.89 -0.12 -5.45
C GLY A 98 0.46 -1.37 -4.70
N ASP A 99 0.10 -1.25 -3.42
CA ASP A 99 -0.40 -2.38 -2.61
C ASP A 99 -1.61 -3.03 -3.26
N ILE A 100 -2.53 -2.22 -3.78
CA ILE A 100 -3.75 -2.71 -4.42
C ILE A 100 -3.40 -3.55 -5.66
N LEU A 101 -2.48 -3.08 -6.51
CA LEU A 101 -2.00 -3.83 -7.66
C LEU A 101 -1.34 -5.14 -7.24
N THR A 102 -0.40 -5.08 -6.29
CA THR A 102 0.31 -6.25 -5.79
C THR A 102 -0.65 -7.28 -5.21
N PHE A 103 -1.59 -6.88 -4.36
CA PHE A 103 -2.58 -7.77 -3.77
C PHE A 103 -3.55 -8.36 -4.79
N TRP A 104 -3.90 -7.62 -5.83
CA TRP A 104 -4.71 -8.14 -6.93
C TRP A 104 -3.97 -9.21 -7.73
N TYR A 105 -2.70 -8.97 -8.07
CA TYR A 105 -1.87 -9.98 -8.74
C TYR A 105 -1.64 -11.22 -7.88
N MET A 106 -1.42 -11.05 -6.56
CA MET A 106 -1.30 -12.18 -5.63
C MET A 106 -2.56 -13.06 -5.61
N ARG A 107 -3.75 -12.45 -5.70
CA ARG A 107 -5.03 -13.19 -5.74
C ARG A 107 -5.34 -13.82 -7.10
N ARG A 108 -4.51 -13.60 -8.14
CA ARG A 108 -4.72 -14.07 -9.52
C ARG A 108 -6.11 -13.74 -10.08
N LYS A 109 -6.70 -12.62 -9.64
CA LYS A 109 -8.01 -12.17 -10.16
C LYS A 109 -7.81 -11.37 -11.45
N LYS A 110 -8.73 -11.53 -12.40
CA LYS A 110 -8.78 -10.67 -13.59
C LYS A 110 -9.05 -9.24 -13.15
N ILE A 111 -8.18 -8.33 -13.57
CA ILE A 111 -8.31 -6.90 -13.35
C ILE A 111 -8.85 -6.24 -14.63
N ASP A 112 -9.71 -5.25 -14.45
CA ASP A 112 -10.09 -4.38 -15.55
C ASP A 112 -8.85 -3.58 -16.01
N PRO A 113 -8.44 -3.66 -17.29
CA PRO A 113 -7.22 -2.99 -17.78
C PRO A 113 -7.22 -1.48 -17.56
N GLN A 114 -8.38 -0.82 -17.59
CA GLN A 114 -8.46 0.62 -17.34
C GLN A 114 -8.15 0.95 -15.87
N LYS A 115 -8.73 0.19 -14.93
CA LYS A 115 -8.40 0.30 -13.50
C LYS A 115 -6.95 -0.03 -13.20
N GLU A 116 -6.39 -1.07 -13.83
CA GLU A 116 -4.98 -1.44 -13.70
C GLU A 116 -4.06 -0.28 -14.10
N ASN A 117 -4.29 0.27 -15.30
CA ASN A 117 -3.51 1.40 -15.81
C ASN A 117 -3.66 2.64 -14.92
N LEU A 118 -4.87 2.92 -14.43
CA LEU A 118 -5.10 4.05 -13.52
C LEU A 118 -4.36 3.88 -12.18
N LEU A 119 -4.38 2.68 -11.60
CA LEU A 119 -3.62 2.43 -10.37
C LEU A 119 -2.12 2.59 -10.61
N ALA A 120 -1.60 2.03 -11.70
CA ALA A 120 -0.18 2.12 -12.03
C ALA A 120 0.25 3.57 -12.29
N ALA A 121 -0.57 4.36 -12.98
CA ALA A 121 -0.35 5.79 -13.14
C ALA A 121 -0.35 6.54 -11.79
N ARG A 122 -1.27 6.20 -10.87
CA ARG A 122 -1.33 6.80 -9.54
C ARG A 122 -0.14 6.41 -8.65
N VAL A 123 0.50 5.25 -8.86
CA VAL A 123 1.76 4.89 -8.18
C VAL A 123 2.86 5.91 -8.50
N LEU A 124 2.97 6.33 -9.76
CA LEU A 124 3.99 7.30 -10.17
C LEU A 124 3.84 8.63 -9.43
N ILE A 125 2.60 9.08 -9.23
CA ILE A 125 2.30 10.30 -8.47
C ILE A 125 2.51 10.07 -6.96
N TYR A 126 2.06 8.94 -6.43
CA TYR A 126 2.25 8.56 -5.03
C TYR A 126 3.74 8.58 -4.63
N ASN A 127 4.60 7.96 -5.44
CA ASN A 127 6.04 7.89 -5.18
C ASN A 127 6.74 9.26 -5.15
N LYS A 128 6.13 10.28 -5.75
CA LYS A 128 6.63 11.67 -5.69
C LYS A 128 6.08 12.46 -4.51
N LEU A 129 5.04 11.97 -3.84
CA LEU A 129 4.36 12.63 -2.73
C LEU A 129 4.74 12.04 -1.36
N ILE A 130 4.90 10.72 -1.26
CA ILE A 130 5.23 10.06 0.02
C ILE A 130 6.64 10.42 0.48
N SER A 131 6.83 10.67 1.78
CA SER A 131 8.16 10.89 2.37
C SER A 131 8.99 9.61 2.30
N SER A 132 10.24 9.71 1.85
CA SER A 132 11.25 8.65 2.01
C SER A 132 11.95 8.71 3.36
N GLU A 133 11.92 9.86 4.02
CA GLU A 133 12.48 10.06 5.36
C GLU A 133 11.52 9.54 6.43
N GLU A 134 12.08 9.00 7.50
CA GLU A 134 11.36 8.65 8.71
C GLU A 134 10.80 9.92 9.38
N LEU A 135 9.49 9.93 9.64
CA LEU A 135 8.79 11.06 10.23
C LEU A 135 8.58 10.82 11.72
N GLU A 136 9.17 11.69 12.53
CA GLU A 136 9.03 11.65 13.98
C GLU A 136 7.58 11.95 14.44
N PRO A 137 6.98 11.12 15.30
CA PRO A 137 5.71 11.42 15.94
C PRO A 137 5.78 12.69 16.78
N THR A 138 4.72 13.50 16.73
CA THR A 138 4.55 14.65 17.63
C THR A 138 3.25 14.52 18.42
N PRO A 139 3.08 15.25 19.54
CA PRO A 139 1.82 15.24 20.29
C PRO A 139 0.59 15.62 19.44
N THR A 140 0.78 16.48 18.44
CA THR A 140 -0.28 16.90 17.50
C THR A 140 -0.45 15.94 16.31
N ILE A 141 0.62 15.26 15.90
CA ILE A 141 0.63 14.30 14.79
C ILE A 141 1.35 13.01 15.25
N PRO A 142 0.66 12.14 16.01
CA PRO A 142 1.29 10.93 16.57
C PRO A 142 1.54 9.83 15.53
N PHE A 143 0.91 9.90 14.35
CA PHE A 143 1.06 8.91 13.28
C PHE A 143 1.31 9.62 11.93
N PRO A 144 2.47 10.27 11.75
CA PRO A 144 2.72 11.16 10.62
C PRO A 144 2.67 10.45 9.27
N HIS A 145 3.30 9.28 9.13
CA HIS A 145 3.23 8.48 7.90
C HIS A 145 1.79 8.05 7.57
N LEU A 146 1.06 7.52 8.56
CA LEU A 146 -0.32 7.06 8.35
C LEU A 146 -1.26 8.22 7.94
N LYS A 147 -1.08 9.39 8.58
CA LYS A 147 -1.79 10.62 8.19
C LYS A 147 -1.45 10.99 6.74
N GLN A 148 -0.16 11.02 6.39
CA GLN A 148 0.30 11.34 5.04
C GLN A 148 -0.30 10.41 3.99
N GLU A 149 -0.29 9.10 4.20
CA GLU A 149 -0.85 8.12 3.27
C GLU A 149 -2.34 8.38 2.99
N PHE A 150 -3.13 8.69 4.01
CA PHE A 150 -4.55 9.02 3.83
C PHE A 150 -4.76 10.34 3.09
N PHE A 151 -3.95 11.37 3.35
CA PHE A 151 -4.03 12.63 2.58
C PHE A 151 -3.67 12.43 1.11
N ILE A 152 -2.59 11.70 0.84
CA ILE A 152 -2.23 11.33 -0.54
C ILE A 152 -3.37 10.54 -1.18
N LYS A 153 -4.05 9.66 -0.44
CA LYS A 153 -5.21 8.92 -0.95
C LYS A 153 -6.35 9.84 -1.41
N VAL A 154 -6.64 10.93 -0.69
CA VAL A 154 -7.65 11.94 -1.11
C VAL A 154 -7.26 12.54 -2.45
N ILE A 155 -6.00 12.95 -2.59
CA ILE A 155 -5.45 13.54 -3.81
C ILE A 155 -5.61 12.56 -4.97
N LEU A 156 -5.08 11.34 -4.81
CA LEU A 156 -5.06 10.34 -5.88
C LEU A 156 -6.46 9.92 -6.32
N GLN A 157 -7.46 9.90 -5.42
CA GLN A 157 -8.84 9.58 -5.78
C GLN A 157 -9.44 10.55 -6.81
N LYS A 158 -9.00 11.80 -6.83
CA LYS A 158 -9.46 12.82 -7.79
C LYS A 158 -8.74 12.78 -9.13
N LEU A 159 -7.59 12.09 -9.23
CA LEU A 159 -6.80 12.06 -10.46
C LEU A 159 -7.28 10.98 -11.41
N SER A 160 -7.63 11.37 -12.64
CA SER A 160 -7.80 10.47 -13.77
C SER A 160 -6.45 10.02 -14.35
N TYR A 161 -6.47 9.08 -15.29
CA TYR A 161 -5.26 8.64 -15.99
C TYR A 161 -4.60 9.80 -16.76
N LYS A 162 -5.42 10.68 -17.37
CA LYS A 162 -4.94 11.86 -18.08
C LYS A 162 -4.30 12.87 -17.13
N ASP A 163 -4.88 13.07 -15.95
CA ASP A 163 -4.31 13.95 -14.92
C ASP A 163 -2.95 13.42 -14.44
N CYS A 164 -2.84 12.10 -14.22
CA CYS A 164 -1.57 11.48 -13.87
C CYS A 164 -0.52 11.65 -14.99
N ALA A 165 -0.91 11.50 -16.26
CA ALA A 165 -0.01 11.69 -17.39
C ALA A 165 0.54 13.13 -17.43
N TYR A 166 -0.35 14.11 -17.30
CA TYR A 166 0.01 15.52 -17.28
C TYR A 166 0.93 15.85 -16.08
N LEU A 167 0.53 15.45 -14.88
CA LEU A 167 1.30 15.71 -13.66
C LEU A 167 2.68 15.04 -13.71
N TYR A 168 2.77 13.80 -14.18
CA TYR A 168 4.03 13.05 -14.23
C TYR A 168 5.11 13.80 -15.02
N GLU A 169 4.76 14.36 -16.18
CA GLU A 169 5.72 15.09 -17.01
C GLU A 169 6.27 16.33 -16.30
N ILE A 170 5.46 16.97 -15.45
CA ILE A 170 5.82 18.19 -14.71
C ILE A 170 6.63 17.85 -13.45
N ILE A 171 6.22 16.82 -12.70
CA ILE A 171 6.73 16.57 -11.35
C ILE A 171 7.91 15.60 -11.28
N LYS A 172 8.17 14.81 -12.33
CA LYS A 172 9.13 13.68 -12.27
C LYS A 172 10.52 14.08 -11.76
N PHE A 173 11.01 15.25 -12.15
CA PHE A 173 12.33 15.78 -11.74
C PHE A 173 12.26 16.86 -10.65
N LEU A 174 11.08 17.17 -10.12
CA LEU A 174 10.94 18.15 -9.05
C LEU A 174 11.25 17.54 -7.69
N PRO A 175 11.84 18.33 -6.76
CA PRO A 175 11.96 17.93 -5.36
C PRO A 175 10.56 17.85 -4.72
N GLN A 176 10.40 16.94 -3.76
CA GLN A 176 9.11 16.60 -3.17
C GLN A 176 8.35 17.82 -2.63
N GLN A 177 9.02 18.77 -1.99
CA GLN A 177 8.38 19.99 -1.46
C GLN A 177 7.69 20.80 -2.58
N LYS A 178 8.33 20.92 -3.75
CA LYS A 178 7.73 21.60 -4.92
C LYS A 178 6.57 20.80 -5.51
N VAL A 179 6.64 19.47 -5.46
CA VAL A 179 5.53 18.59 -5.88
C VAL A 179 4.30 18.83 -5.01
N TRP A 180 4.46 18.89 -3.68
CA TRP A 180 3.36 19.20 -2.77
C TRP A 180 2.72 20.55 -3.06
N GLN A 181 3.52 21.61 -3.19
CA GLN A 181 3.02 22.96 -3.51
C GLN A 181 2.21 22.99 -4.82
N LEU A 182 2.68 22.28 -5.85
CA LEU A 182 1.99 22.22 -7.14
C LEU A 182 0.67 21.46 -7.04
N ILE A 183 0.68 20.29 -6.39
CA ILE A 183 -0.52 19.48 -6.24
C ILE A 183 -1.58 20.18 -5.38
N GLN A 184 -1.17 20.86 -4.30
CA GLN A 184 -2.09 21.68 -3.49
C GLN A 184 -2.79 22.75 -4.33
N LYS A 185 -2.07 23.44 -5.22
CA LYS A 185 -2.64 24.45 -6.13
C LYS A 185 -3.62 23.83 -7.13
N VAL A 186 -3.31 22.66 -7.69
CA VAL A 186 -4.14 21.99 -8.70
C VAL A 186 -5.39 21.35 -8.08
N THR A 187 -5.28 20.74 -6.90
CA THR A 187 -6.39 19.97 -6.31
C THR A 187 -7.19 20.73 -5.26
N GLY A 188 -6.71 21.90 -4.82
CA GLY A 188 -7.30 22.68 -3.72
C GLY A 188 -7.27 21.99 -2.36
N ILE A 189 -6.46 20.93 -2.20
CA ILE A 189 -6.36 20.15 -0.95
C ILE A 189 -5.13 20.67 -0.22
N ASN A 190 -5.28 21.14 1.01
CA ASN A 190 -4.16 21.60 1.82
C ASN A 190 -3.65 20.48 2.75
N TYR A 191 -2.34 20.21 2.75
CA TYR A 191 -1.68 19.14 3.52
C TYR A 191 -0.90 19.68 4.75
N LEU A 192 -0.98 20.97 5.04
CA LEU A 192 -0.31 21.61 6.18
C LEU A 192 -1.28 21.80 7.34
#